data_AF-A0AAV2YT73-F1
#
_entry.id   AF-A0AAV2YT73-F1
#
_cell.length_a   1.000
_cell.length_b   1.000
_cell.length_c   1.000
_cell.angle_alpha   90.00
_cell.angle_beta   90.00
_cell.angle_gamma   90.00
#
_symmetry.space_group_name_H-M   'P 1'
#
loop_
_entity.id
_entity.type
_entity.pdbx_description
1 polymer ?
#
loop_
_entity_poly.entity_id
_entity_poly.type
_entity_poly.pdbx_seq_one_letter_code
_entity_poly.pdbx_strand_id
1 'polypeptide(L)'
;MKTAYDIRGTIYLGEQDKVSPLRVLLNGGEQVTYARADRSFIFRDVAPGRYVVDIPSELYLFSQFKLDVADDGNIRAIEYKYPGATKQRAEYPLTAEVLTEINYFEEREKFNLLQLIMSPSFLTVVLPIAMLYVLPKLSESMMDPEEFKKAQEEIGTQDPAALLQGMFGGGQSKAEDSDDD
;
A
#
# COMPACT_ATOMS: atom_id res chain seq x y z
N MET A 1 -21.17 -10.88 -48.01
CA MET A 1 -20.82 -11.72 -46.85
C MET A 1 -20.10 -10.83 -45.86
N LYS A 2 -20.46 -10.82 -44.58
CA LYS A 2 -19.64 -10.16 -43.55
C LYS A 2 -18.42 -11.04 -43.31
N THR A 3 -17.22 -10.50 -43.50
CA THR A 3 -15.98 -11.19 -43.14
C THR A 3 -15.89 -11.25 -41.62
N ALA A 4 -15.50 -12.40 -41.08
CA ALA A 4 -15.40 -12.61 -39.64
C ALA A 4 -14.11 -13.38 -39.32
N TYR A 5 -13.54 -13.08 -38.17
CA TYR A 5 -12.23 -13.53 -37.73
C TYR A 5 -12.30 -14.12 -36.31
N ASP A 6 -11.29 -14.91 -35.97
CA ASP A 6 -11.13 -15.45 -34.63
C ASP A 6 -10.13 -14.59 -33.84
N ILE A 7 -10.50 -14.17 -32.62
CA ILE A 7 -9.57 -13.60 -31.64
C ILE A 7 -9.12 -14.72 -30.70
N ARG A 8 -7.81 -14.93 -30.58
CA ARG A 8 -7.21 -16.02 -29.81
C ARG A 8 -6.20 -15.50 -28.80
N GLY A 9 -6.06 -16.23 -27.71
CA GLY A 9 -4.98 -16.01 -26.76
C GLY A 9 -4.83 -17.15 -25.76
N THR A 10 -3.84 -17.00 -24.90
CA THR A 10 -3.48 -17.94 -23.83
C THR A 10 -3.31 -17.18 -22.53
N ILE A 11 -3.76 -17.79 -21.43
CA ILE A 11 -3.64 -17.20 -20.08
C ILE A 11 -2.57 -17.94 -19.30
N TYR A 12 -1.59 -17.21 -18.76
CA TYR A 12 -0.53 -17.76 -17.93
C TYR A 12 -0.73 -17.36 -16.47
N LEU A 13 -0.92 -18.38 -15.64
CA LEU A 13 -1.20 -18.26 -14.21
C LEU A 13 0.07 -18.36 -13.34
N GLY A 14 1.26 -18.55 -13.93
CA GLY A 14 2.49 -18.83 -13.17
C GLY A 14 2.40 -20.18 -12.43
N GLU A 15 2.94 -20.24 -11.21
CA GLU A 15 2.88 -21.41 -10.30
C GLU A 15 1.50 -21.64 -9.65
N GLN A 16 0.47 -20.88 -10.05
CA GLN A 16 -0.84 -20.95 -9.44
C GLN A 16 -1.66 -22.11 -10.05
N ASP A 17 -1.66 -23.25 -9.38
CA ASP A 17 -2.21 -24.53 -9.89
C ASP A 17 -3.73 -24.69 -9.77
N LYS A 18 -4.43 -23.80 -9.04
CA LYS A 18 -5.87 -23.92 -8.81
C LYS A 18 -6.60 -22.62 -9.03
N VAL A 19 -7.14 -22.46 -10.24
CA VAL A 19 -8.06 -21.38 -10.54
C VAL A 19 -9.29 -21.96 -11.22
N SER A 20 -10.46 -21.52 -10.77
CA SER A 20 -11.72 -21.72 -11.46
C SER A 20 -11.61 -21.31 -12.93
N PRO A 21 -12.39 -21.89 -13.85
CA PRO A 21 -12.31 -21.55 -15.27
C PRO A 21 -12.44 -20.03 -15.46
N LEU A 22 -11.38 -19.41 -15.96
CA LEU A 22 -11.34 -17.96 -16.15
C LEU A 22 -12.30 -17.57 -17.27
N ARG A 23 -13.19 -16.62 -16.97
CA ARG A 23 -14.06 -16.01 -17.96
C ARG A 23 -13.27 -14.95 -18.72
N VAL A 24 -13.40 -14.93 -20.04
CA VAL A 24 -12.79 -13.91 -20.90
C VAL A 24 -13.91 -13.14 -21.59
N LEU A 25 -13.84 -11.83 -21.54
CA LEU A 25 -14.85 -10.91 -22.03
C LEU A 25 -14.35 -10.16 -23.25
N LEU A 26 -15.20 -10.04 -24.27
CA LEU A 26 -15.03 -9.12 -25.38
C LEU A 26 -16.00 -7.96 -25.21
N ASN A 27 -15.50 -6.72 -25.29
CA ASN A 27 -16.28 -5.47 -25.14
C ASN A 27 -17.19 -5.45 -23.90
N GLY A 28 -16.64 -5.82 -22.74
CA GLY A 28 -17.42 -5.85 -21.49
C GLY A 28 -18.49 -6.95 -21.43
N GLY A 29 -18.44 -7.94 -22.34
CA GLY A 29 -19.34 -9.10 -22.35
C GLY A 29 -20.33 -9.16 -23.51
N GLU A 30 -20.15 -8.34 -24.55
CA GLU A 30 -20.85 -8.51 -25.84
C GLU A 30 -20.65 -9.94 -26.39
N GLN A 31 -19.44 -10.46 -26.24
CA GLN A 31 -19.15 -11.88 -26.39
C GLN A 31 -18.40 -12.38 -25.15
N VAL A 32 -18.69 -13.62 -24.74
CA VAL A 32 -18.07 -14.26 -23.58
C VAL A 32 -17.53 -15.61 -23.99
N THR A 33 -16.32 -15.92 -23.54
CA THR A 33 -15.69 -17.24 -23.68
C THR A 33 -15.02 -17.62 -22.36
N TYR A 34 -14.50 -18.84 -22.29
CA TYR A 34 -13.80 -19.34 -21.11
C TYR A 34 -12.43 -19.87 -21.51
N ALA A 35 -11.48 -19.75 -20.59
CA ALA A 35 -10.20 -20.43 -20.69
C ALA A 35 -10.44 -21.95 -20.70
N ARG A 36 -9.82 -22.63 -21.67
CA ARG A 36 -9.81 -24.09 -21.77
C ARG A 36 -8.78 -24.70 -20.81
N ALA A 37 -8.77 -26.02 -20.71
CA ALA A 37 -7.79 -26.77 -19.93
C ALA A 37 -6.34 -26.53 -20.40
N ASP A 38 -6.13 -26.25 -21.69
CA ASP A 38 -4.82 -25.86 -22.26
C ASP A 38 -4.49 -24.37 -22.06
N ARG A 39 -5.32 -23.65 -21.29
CA ARG A 39 -5.25 -22.21 -21.01
C ARG A 39 -5.52 -21.30 -22.20
N SER A 40 -5.91 -21.85 -23.35
CA SER A 40 -6.30 -21.07 -24.50
C SER A 40 -7.73 -20.52 -24.37
N PHE A 41 -8.01 -19.42 -25.04
CA PHE A 41 -9.36 -18.92 -25.25
C PHE A 41 -9.54 -18.50 -26.71
N ILE A 42 -10.81 -18.46 -27.15
CA ILE A 42 -11.16 -17.99 -28.49
C ILE A 42 -12.50 -17.28 -28.48
N PHE A 43 -12.56 -16.17 -29.20
CA PHE A 43 -13.79 -15.54 -29.67
C PHE A 43 -13.89 -15.85 -31.16
N ARG A 44 -15.04 -16.37 -31.59
CA ARG A 44 -15.30 -16.73 -32.99
C ARG A 44 -16.23 -15.71 -33.62
N ASP A 45 -16.16 -15.63 -34.94
CA ASP A 45 -17.09 -14.84 -35.75
C ASP A 45 -17.06 -13.33 -35.41
N VAL A 46 -15.87 -12.79 -35.13
CA VAL A 46 -15.66 -11.38 -34.81
C VAL A 46 -15.47 -10.58 -36.08
N ALA A 47 -16.31 -9.56 -36.31
CA ALA A 47 -16.18 -8.68 -37.46
C ALA A 47 -14.93 -7.78 -37.34
N PRO A 48 -14.45 -7.18 -38.45
CA PRO A 48 -13.49 -6.08 -38.40
C PRO A 48 -13.98 -4.96 -37.49
N GLY A 49 -13.08 -4.40 -36.68
CA GLY A 49 -13.42 -3.38 -35.71
C GLY A 49 -12.45 -3.33 -34.53
N ARG A 50 -12.79 -2.46 -33.57
CA ARG A 50 -12.02 -2.29 -32.34
C ARG A 50 -12.71 -2.99 -31.20
N TYR A 51 -11.92 -3.76 -30.46
CA TYR A 51 -12.42 -4.57 -29.36
C TYR A 51 -11.57 -4.38 -28.12
N VAL A 52 -12.16 -4.69 -26.98
CA VAL A 52 -11.47 -4.76 -25.70
C VAL A 52 -11.61 -6.17 -25.15
N VAL A 53 -10.51 -6.79 -24.76
CA VAL A 53 -10.48 -8.08 -24.08
C VAL A 53 -10.11 -7.88 -22.62
N ASP A 54 -10.97 -8.39 -21.75
CA ASP A 54 -10.80 -8.34 -20.29
C ASP A 54 -10.93 -9.74 -19.70
N ILE A 55 -10.15 -10.03 -18.66
CA ILE A 55 -10.20 -11.30 -17.91
C ILE A 55 -10.52 -10.94 -16.46
N PRO A 56 -11.80 -10.86 -16.07
CA PRO A 56 -12.17 -10.64 -14.68
C PRO A 56 -11.79 -11.86 -13.85
N SER A 57 -11.21 -11.61 -12.69
CA SER A 57 -10.91 -12.62 -11.68
C SER A 57 -11.01 -11.99 -10.30
N GLU A 58 -11.50 -12.78 -9.33
CA GLU A 58 -11.52 -12.37 -7.93
C GLU A 58 -10.11 -12.47 -7.33
N LEU A 59 -9.30 -13.44 -7.75
CA LEU A 59 -8.01 -13.70 -7.13
C LEU A 59 -6.86 -12.95 -7.81
N TYR A 60 -6.97 -12.65 -9.11
CA TYR A 60 -5.85 -12.16 -9.89
C TYR A 60 -6.21 -10.94 -10.72
N LEU A 61 -5.26 -10.03 -10.85
CA LEU A 61 -5.35 -8.92 -11.79
C LEU A 61 -4.67 -9.30 -13.11
N PHE A 62 -5.40 -9.10 -14.22
CA PHE A 62 -4.88 -9.27 -15.58
C PHE A 62 -4.88 -7.93 -16.33
N SER A 63 -3.99 -7.80 -17.31
CA SER A 63 -3.99 -6.67 -18.23
C SER A 63 -5.24 -6.63 -19.11
N GLN A 64 -5.67 -5.43 -19.48
CA GLN A 64 -6.67 -5.20 -20.52
C GLN A 64 -6.00 -5.11 -21.89
N PHE A 65 -6.56 -5.77 -22.89
CA PHE A 65 -6.05 -5.73 -24.27
C PHE A 65 -7.03 -5.00 -25.19
N LYS A 66 -6.57 -3.93 -25.83
CA LYS A 66 -7.31 -3.26 -26.90
C LYS A 66 -6.83 -3.79 -28.24
N LEU A 67 -7.77 -4.31 -29.01
CA LEU A 67 -7.54 -4.94 -30.30
C LEU A 67 -8.08 -4.05 -31.41
N ASP A 68 -7.33 -3.96 -32.51
CA ASP A 68 -7.78 -3.41 -33.78
C ASP A 68 -7.72 -4.56 -34.81
N VAL A 69 -8.89 -5.05 -35.21
CA VAL A 69 -9.08 -6.13 -36.18
C VAL A 69 -9.36 -5.49 -37.53
N ALA A 70 -8.41 -5.59 -38.46
CA ALA A 70 -8.53 -5.04 -39.80
C ALA A 70 -9.40 -5.92 -40.72
N ASP A 71 -9.88 -5.34 -41.82
CA ASP A 71 -10.70 -6.03 -42.84
C ASP A 71 -9.96 -7.15 -43.59
N ASP A 72 -8.63 -7.23 -43.45
CA ASP A 72 -7.77 -8.29 -43.99
C ASP A 72 -7.48 -9.40 -42.98
N GLY A 73 -7.93 -9.25 -41.72
CA GLY A 73 -7.71 -10.19 -40.62
C GLY A 73 -6.44 -9.93 -39.81
N ASN A 74 -5.66 -8.89 -40.14
CA ASN A 74 -4.54 -8.50 -39.30
C ASN A 74 -5.04 -7.92 -37.97
N ILE A 75 -4.54 -8.45 -36.86
CA ILE A 75 -4.93 -8.03 -35.51
C ILE A 75 -3.76 -7.32 -34.86
N ARG A 76 -3.97 -6.08 -34.42
CA ARG A 76 -3.02 -5.31 -33.62
C ARG A 76 -3.51 -5.24 -32.19
N ALA A 77 -2.63 -5.55 -31.24
CA ALA A 77 -2.95 -5.54 -29.82
C ALA A 77 -2.15 -4.46 -29.07
N ILE A 78 -2.83 -3.77 -28.16
CA ILE A 78 -2.24 -2.85 -27.20
C ILE A 78 -2.64 -3.31 -25.81
N GLU A 79 -1.66 -3.49 -24.94
CA GLU A 79 -1.84 -3.88 -23.55
C GLU A 79 -1.85 -2.66 -22.63
N TYR A 80 -2.75 -2.70 -21.65
CA TYR A 80 -2.81 -1.79 -20.51
C TYR A 80 -2.83 -2.63 -19.22
N LYS A 81 -1.77 -2.54 -18.42
CA LYS A 81 -1.66 -3.31 -17.18
C LYS A 81 -2.74 -2.95 -16.14
N TYR A 82 -3.16 -1.70 -16.12
CA TYR A 82 -4.23 -1.20 -15.26
C TYR A 82 -4.82 0.09 -15.87
N PRO A 83 -6.01 0.53 -15.44
CA PRO A 83 -6.57 1.81 -15.90
C PRO A 83 -5.59 2.97 -15.69
N GLY A 84 -5.25 3.67 -16.76
CA GLY A 84 -4.27 4.77 -16.74
C GLY A 84 -2.80 4.36 -16.93
N ALA A 85 -2.50 3.07 -17.06
CA ALA A 85 -1.15 2.60 -17.40
C ALA A 85 -0.70 3.07 -18.79
N THR A 86 0.61 3.18 -18.99
CA THR A 86 1.21 3.47 -20.30
C THR A 86 0.84 2.38 -21.31
N LYS A 87 0.46 2.78 -22.52
CA LYS A 87 0.18 1.86 -23.63
C LYS A 87 1.42 1.03 -23.98
N GLN A 88 1.30 -0.28 -24.02
CA GLN A 88 2.36 -1.19 -24.46
C GLN A 88 1.88 -1.97 -25.69
N ARG A 89 2.77 -2.19 -26.66
CA ARG A 89 2.42 -3.03 -27.81
C ARG A 89 2.39 -4.49 -27.34
N ALA A 90 1.29 -5.18 -27.60
CA ALA A 90 1.18 -6.61 -27.36
C ALA A 90 1.34 -7.39 -28.67
N GLU A 91 1.84 -8.60 -28.56
CA GLU A 91 1.90 -9.56 -29.65
C GLU A 91 0.55 -10.26 -29.82
N TYR A 92 0.34 -10.84 -31.02
CA TYR A 92 -0.83 -11.63 -31.33
C TYR A 92 -0.40 -13.01 -31.85
N PRO A 93 -0.99 -14.13 -31.39
CA PRO A 93 -2.10 -14.27 -30.42
C PRO A 93 -1.82 -13.68 -29.04
N LEU A 94 -2.89 -13.32 -28.31
CA LEU A 94 -2.76 -12.64 -27.01
C LEU A 94 -2.12 -13.56 -25.96
N THR A 95 -1.23 -12.97 -25.16
CA THR A 95 -0.65 -13.62 -23.97
C THR A 95 -1.05 -12.81 -22.76
N ALA A 96 -1.93 -13.35 -21.92
CA ALA A 96 -2.37 -12.68 -20.70
C ALA A 96 -1.69 -13.30 -19.48
N GLU A 97 -0.87 -12.50 -18.80
CA GLU A 97 -0.15 -12.92 -17.59
C GLU A 97 -0.81 -12.31 -16.34
N VAL A 98 -0.70 -13.02 -15.22
CA VAL A 98 -1.10 -12.49 -13.91
C VAL A 98 -0.14 -11.36 -13.53
N LEU A 99 -0.70 -10.18 -13.27
CA LEU A 99 0.07 -9.02 -12.81
C LEU A 99 0.31 -9.05 -11.30
N THR A 100 -0.73 -9.40 -10.53
CA THR A 100 -0.68 -9.53 -9.07
C THR A 100 -1.86 -10.36 -8.56
N GLU A 101 -1.71 -10.91 -7.37
CA GLU A 101 -2.83 -11.43 -6.59
C GLU A 101 -3.56 -10.27 -5.88
N ILE A 102 -4.89 -10.35 -5.82
CA ILE A 102 -5.74 -9.34 -5.18
C ILE A 102 -5.97 -9.74 -3.73
N ASN A 103 -5.34 -9.00 -2.81
CA ASN A 103 -5.53 -9.17 -1.37
C ASN A 103 -6.67 -8.27 -0.88
N TYR A 104 -7.86 -8.84 -0.74
CA TYR A 104 -9.02 -8.09 -0.21
C TYR A 104 -8.99 -7.90 1.32
N PHE A 105 -8.16 -8.66 2.02
CA PHE A 105 -8.08 -8.65 3.47
C PHE A 105 -6.82 -7.92 3.93
N GLU A 106 -7.00 -7.00 4.87
CA GLU A 106 -5.89 -6.38 5.59
C GLU A 106 -5.41 -7.31 6.70
N GLU A 107 -4.10 -7.47 6.84
CA GLU A 107 -3.55 -8.24 7.95
C GLU A 107 -3.88 -7.53 9.27
N ARG A 108 -4.45 -8.27 10.22
CA ARG A 108 -4.69 -7.73 11.56
C ARG A 108 -3.36 -7.37 12.21
N GLU A 109 -3.28 -6.19 12.81
CA GLU A 109 -2.13 -5.83 13.65
C GLU A 109 -1.92 -6.92 14.71
N LYS A 110 -0.78 -7.59 14.62
CA LYS A 110 -0.38 -8.61 15.59
C LYS A 110 0.05 -7.89 16.85
N PHE A 111 -0.34 -8.43 18.00
CA PHE A 111 0.15 -7.93 19.27
C PHE A 111 1.67 -7.97 19.31
N ASN A 112 2.31 -6.80 19.31
CA ASN A 112 3.75 -6.65 19.35
C ASN A 112 4.14 -6.09 20.71
N LEU A 113 4.69 -6.95 21.57
CA LEU A 113 5.17 -6.57 22.91
C LEU A 113 6.15 -5.40 22.87
N LEU A 114 7.00 -5.32 21.85
CA LEU A 114 7.98 -4.26 21.70
C LEU A 114 7.28 -2.94 21.35
N GLN A 115 6.29 -2.95 20.46
CA GLN A 115 5.46 -1.76 20.19
C GLN A 115 4.64 -1.33 21.41
N LEU A 116 4.17 -2.27 22.24
CA LEU A 116 3.49 -1.93 23.48
C LEU A 116 4.44 -1.24 24.47
N ILE A 117 5.66 -1.76 24.66
CA ILE A 117 6.66 -1.17 25.55
C ILE A 117 7.13 0.20 25.04
N MET A 118 7.29 0.35 23.73
CA MET A 118 7.64 1.64 23.11
C MET A 118 6.44 2.56 22.88
N SER A 119 5.24 2.18 23.32
CA SER A 119 4.07 3.03 23.17
C SER A 119 4.22 4.29 24.02
N PRO A 120 3.77 5.47 23.52
CA PRO A 120 3.81 6.71 24.28
C PRO A 120 3.13 6.58 25.64
N SER A 121 2.01 5.86 25.72
CA SER A 121 1.26 5.63 26.95
C SER A 121 2.00 4.78 27.98
N PHE A 122 2.81 3.80 27.55
CA PHE A 122 3.60 3.00 28.48
C PHE A 122 4.86 3.76 28.94
N LEU A 123 5.55 4.42 28.02
CA LEU A 123 6.75 5.20 28.33
C LEU A 123 6.45 6.37 29.26
N THR A 124 5.32 7.07 29.10
CA THR A 124 4.95 8.19 29.99
C THR A 124 4.77 7.77 31.44
N VAL A 125 4.37 6.51 31.70
CA VAL A 125 4.23 5.98 33.07
C VAL A 125 5.56 5.44 33.60
N VAL A 126 6.28 4.65 32.79
CA VAL A 126 7.47 3.94 33.26
C VAL A 126 8.70 4.84 33.36
N LEU A 127 8.88 5.77 32.41
CA LEU A 127 10.02 6.68 32.38
C LEU A 127 10.19 7.51 33.67
N PRO A 128 9.16 8.22 34.20
CA PRO A 128 9.32 8.99 35.42
C PRO A 128 9.60 8.10 36.64
N ILE A 129 9.00 6.91 36.74
CA ILE A 129 9.28 5.96 37.83
C ILE A 129 10.74 5.50 37.76
N ALA A 130 11.23 5.18 36.55
CA ALA A 130 12.62 4.80 36.33
C ALA A 130 13.58 5.96 36.68
N MET A 131 13.26 7.20 36.32
CA MET A 131 14.05 8.38 36.69
C MET A 131 14.11 8.55 38.21
N LEU A 132 12.98 8.43 38.92
CA LEU A 132 12.97 8.52 40.39
C LEU A 132 13.83 7.46 41.07
N TYR A 133 13.99 6.29 40.47
CA TYR A 133 14.85 5.22 40.98
C TYR A 133 16.33 5.40 40.60
N VAL A 134 16.61 5.87 39.39
CA VAL A 134 17.97 5.98 38.84
C VAL A 134 18.66 7.27 39.27
N LEU A 135 17.95 8.40 39.31
CA LEU A 135 18.49 9.70 39.71
C LEU A 135 19.22 9.68 41.07
N PRO A 136 18.68 9.11 42.17
CA PRO A 136 19.41 9.08 43.44
C PRO A 136 20.72 8.29 43.34
N LYS A 137 20.74 7.18 42.59
CA LYS A 137 21.98 6.40 42.38
C LYS A 137 22.99 7.12 41.48
N LEU A 138 22.53 7.87 40.49
CA LEU A 138 23.40 8.69 39.66
C LEU A 138 23.95 9.89 40.44
N SER A 139 23.14 10.58 41.25
CA SER A 139 23.63 11.68 42.09
C SER A 139 24.61 11.18 43.15
N GLU A 140 24.34 10.05 43.79
CA GLU A 140 25.26 9.42 44.75
C GLU A 140 26.60 8.98 44.12
N SER A 141 26.61 8.68 42.80
CA SER A 141 27.80 8.18 42.10
C SER A 141 28.54 9.23 41.27
N MET A 142 27.90 10.36 40.93
CA MET A 142 28.45 11.36 39.98
C MET A 142 28.46 12.80 40.51
N MET A 143 27.81 13.12 41.64
CA MET A 143 27.79 14.49 42.20
C MET A 143 28.45 14.55 43.58
N ASP A 144 29.38 15.49 43.75
CA ASP A 144 29.93 15.83 45.07
C ASP A 144 28.79 16.42 45.94
N PRO A 145 28.59 16.00 47.21
CA PRO A 145 27.40 16.30 48.01
C PRO A 145 27.08 17.80 48.17
N GLU A 146 28.04 18.69 47.97
CA GLU A 146 27.85 20.14 48.04
C GLU A 146 27.11 20.72 46.82
N GLU A 147 27.29 20.16 45.63
CA GLU A 147 26.65 20.66 44.40
C GLU A 147 25.17 20.23 44.32
N PHE A 148 24.86 19.03 44.77
CA PHE A 148 23.48 18.54 44.89
C PHE A 148 22.67 19.34 45.93
N LYS A 149 23.33 19.86 46.96
CA LYS A 149 22.71 20.70 47.99
C LYS A 149 22.36 22.09 47.45
N LYS A 150 23.26 22.71 46.67
CA LYS A 150 22.97 23.96 45.94
C LYS A 150 21.86 23.80 44.91
N ALA A 151 21.85 22.70 44.15
CA ALA A 151 20.79 22.43 43.18
C ALA A 151 19.42 22.22 43.86
N GLN A 152 19.37 21.57 45.02
CA GLN A 152 18.15 21.45 45.83
C GLN A 152 17.68 22.78 46.42
N GLU A 153 18.58 23.67 46.82
CA GLU A 153 18.24 25.02 47.29
C GLU A 153 17.68 25.91 46.15
N GLU A 154 18.20 25.78 44.93
CA GLU A 154 17.62 26.44 43.74
C GLU A 154 16.28 25.84 43.30
N ILE A 155 16.07 24.52 43.47
CA ILE A 155 14.79 23.86 43.16
C ILE A 155 13.73 24.16 44.22
N GLY A 156 14.11 24.19 45.50
CA GLY A 156 13.20 24.44 46.62
C GLY A 156 12.70 25.89 46.71
N THR A 157 13.33 26.81 45.98
CA THR A 157 12.90 28.22 45.86
C THR A 157 12.01 28.48 44.65
N GLN A 158 11.84 27.51 43.75
CA GLN A 158 10.98 27.61 42.57
C GLN A 158 9.69 26.80 42.75
N ASP A 159 8.57 27.32 42.23
CA ASP A 159 7.28 26.66 42.33
C ASP A 159 7.30 25.31 41.58
N PRO A 160 7.07 24.16 42.24
CA PRO A 160 7.13 22.84 41.61
C PRO A 160 6.17 22.70 40.42
N ALA A 161 5.09 23.48 40.37
CA ALA A 161 4.19 23.52 39.22
C ALA A 161 4.83 24.18 37.97
N ALA A 162 5.62 25.23 38.15
CA ALA A 162 6.30 25.94 37.07
C ALA A 162 7.47 25.13 36.50
N LEU A 163 8.19 24.38 37.35
CA LEU A 163 9.27 23.47 36.92
C LEU A 163 8.73 22.32 36.06
N LEU A 164 7.60 21.72 36.45
CA LEU A 164 6.93 20.66 35.68
C LEU A 164 6.45 21.18 34.32
N GLN A 165 5.90 22.40 34.28
CA GLN A 165 5.48 23.05 33.04
C GLN A 165 6.65 23.37 32.12
N GLY A 166 7.82 23.73 32.64
CA GLY A 166 9.04 23.96 31.85
C GLY A 166 9.70 22.68 31.33
N MET A 167 9.68 21.58 32.09
CA MET A 167 10.28 20.29 31.68
C MET A 167 9.39 19.47 30.73
N PHE A 168 8.07 19.51 30.90
CA PHE A 168 7.11 18.74 30.08
C PHE A 168 6.37 19.59 29.04
N GLY A 169 6.40 20.92 29.17
CA GLY A 169 5.77 21.88 28.26
C GLY A 169 6.82 22.61 27.42
N GLY A 170 7.53 21.87 26.57
CA GLY A 170 8.42 22.48 25.58
C GLY A 170 7.65 23.34 24.58
N GLY A 171 7.73 24.66 24.75
CA GLY A 171 7.57 25.65 23.69
C GLY A 171 6.24 26.40 23.63
N GLN A 172 6.15 27.54 24.30
CA GLN A 172 5.27 28.63 23.85
C GLN A 172 6.16 29.83 23.49
N SER A 173 6.39 29.97 22.19
CA SER A 173 6.96 31.16 21.58
C SER A 173 6.11 32.38 21.94
N LYS A 174 6.71 33.31 22.69
CA LYS A 174 6.25 34.67 22.88
C LYS A 174 6.29 35.37 21.51
N ALA A 175 5.14 35.50 20.86
CA ALA A 175 4.97 36.48 19.78
C ALA A 175 4.65 37.81 20.44
N GLU A 176 5.64 38.70 20.46
CA GLU A 176 5.45 40.11 20.77
C GLU A 176 4.69 40.73 19.59
N ASP A 177 3.44 41.12 19.81
CA ASP A 177 2.69 41.98 18.91
C ASP A 177 3.02 43.42 19.31
N SER A 178 3.97 44.02 18.60
CA SER A 178 4.26 45.44 18.65
C SER A 178 3.38 46.12 17.60
N ASP A 179 2.24 46.65 18.04
CA ASP A 179 1.47 47.66 17.30
C ASP A 179 2.33 48.93 17.19
N ASP A 180 2.77 49.25 15.98
CA ASP A 180 3.42 50.51 15.60
C ASP A 180 2.32 51.49 15.18
N ASP A 181 2.20 52.61 15.90
CA ASP A 181 1.43 53.82 15.54
C ASP A 181 2.24 54.72 14.57
#